data_AF-A0A382KGW6-F1
#
_entry.id   AF-A0A382KGW6-F1
#
_cell.length_a   1.000
_cell.length_b   1.000
_cell.length_c   1.000
_cell.angle_alpha   90.00
_cell.angle_beta   90.00
_cell.angle_gamma   90.00
#
_symmetry.space_group_name_H-M   'P 1'
#
loop_
_entity.id
_entity.type
_entity.pdbx_description
1 polymer ?
#
loop_
_entity_poly.entity_id
_entity_poly.type
_entity_poly.pdbx_seq_one_letter_code
_entity_poly.pdbx_strand_id
1 'polypeptide(L)'
;MKITKMLTSTALVLISAALFAPSVQAAPKKGGTATIIATVNPRHFNAAVQSGVATMEPGAQLFATLLRIDKDFKTHPYLAKSWKISDDGKTVTLNMIKGAKFHDGHDITSEDVAFSLKANRDNHPFKAMFAPLTEVQTPDAHTVVLQLKQAHPALHLALTSPLSPIIPKHIYGDGQNIKKHPRNTKNVVGSGPFMLKEFKRKEHLILTRNDNYFRKGRPYLDKIVYQNFGQVASQVIAMEEGKADLIGWMSSTRTLARLKKSKHLAQNADHYVAIGPNNWLAFNLLRKPLSDVRVRRAIAFAIDRKFITNVLMSGFSGPSTGPIVPGTPYYTDQVEHYDLDLKRANKILDDAGYARKSDGMRFDLTVDYLPSPR
;
A
#
# COMPACT_ATOMS: atom_id res chain seq x y z
N MET A 1 -36.85 79.41 -29.17
CA MET A 1 -35.82 80.00 -28.28
C MET A 1 -35.27 78.90 -27.39
N LYS A 2 -33.93 78.73 -27.41
CA LYS A 2 -33.07 77.87 -26.57
C LYS A 2 -33.00 76.35 -26.87
N ILE A 3 -31.81 76.03 -27.34
CA ILE A 3 -31.08 74.76 -27.50
C ILE A 3 -30.97 74.00 -26.16
N THR A 4 -31.13 72.67 -26.19
CA THR A 4 -30.43 71.79 -25.23
C THR A 4 -29.98 70.48 -25.89
N LYS A 5 -28.68 70.19 -25.76
CA LYS A 5 -27.95 69.05 -26.33
C LYS A 5 -28.18 67.73 -25.58
N MET A 6 -28.04 66.65 -26.35
CA MET A 6 -27.62 65.27 -26.03
C MET A 6 -26.97 65.00 -24.67
N LEU A 7 -27.31 63.84 -24.09
CA LEU A 7 -26.37 62.90 -23.49
C LEU A 7 -26.93 61.48 -23.60
N THR A 8 -26.43 60.72 -24.57
CA THR A 8 -26.57 59.26 -24.67
C THR A 8 -25.66 58.60 -23.65
N SER A 9 -26.22 57.85 -22.70
CA SER A 9 -25.45 57.07 -21.73
C SER A 9 -25.41 55.61 -22.16
N THR A 10 -24.29 55.20 -22.75
CA THR A 10 -24.00 53.80 -23.09
C THR A 10 -23.50 53.08 -21.84
N ALA A 11 -24.30 52.16 -21.29
CA ALA A 11 -23.89 51.33 -20.16
C ALA A 11 -22.92 50.23 -20.64
N LEU A 12 -21.67 50.30 -20.21
CA LEU A 12 -20.65 49.29 -20.47
C LEU A 12 -20.83 48.12 -19.48
N VAL A 13 -21.37 47.00 -19.94
CA VAL A 13 -21.41 45.75 -19.15
C VAL A 13 -20.04 45.07 -19.27
N LEU A 14 -19.20 45.23 -18.25
CA LEU A 14 -17.96 44.47 -18.09
C LEU A 14 -18.30 43.04 -17.65
N ILE A 15 -18.37 42.12 -18.61
CA ILE A 15 -18.36 40.67 -18.34
C ILE A 15 -16.92 40.30 -17.97
N SER A 16 -16.65 40.17 -16.67
CA SER A 16 -15.42 39.52 -16.19
C SER A 16 -15.47 38.04 -16.54
N ALA A 17 -14.92 37.68 -17.70
CA ALA A 17 -14.58 36.30 -18.02
C ALA A 17 -13.44 35.87 -17.09
N ALA A 18 -13.78 35.22 -15.98
CA ALA A 18 -12.82 34.49 -15.17
C ALA A 18 -12.27 33.34 -16.02
N LEU A 19 -11.09 33.57 -16.61
CA LEU A 19 -10.31 32.56 -17.30
C LEU A 19 -9.96 31.45 -16.29
N PHE A 20 -10.70 30.34 -16.35
CA PHE A 20 -10.25 29.06 -15.83
C PHE A 20 -9.05 28.62 -16.68
N ALA A 21 -7.85 29.04 -16.30
CA ALA A 21 -6.65 28.47 -16.87
C ALA A 21 -6.56 27.01 -16.37
N PRO A 22 -6.64 26.00 -17.24
CA PRO A 22 -6.41 24.63 -16.83
C PRO A 22 -5.01 24.55 -16.23
N SER A 23 -4.91 23.99 -15.02
CA SER A 23 -3.62 23.70 -14.39
C SER A 23 -2.81 22.80 -15.32
N VAL A 24 -1.87 23.38 -16.06
CA VAL A 24 -0.96 22.63 -16.93
C VAL A 24 -0.10 21.77 -16.00
N GLN A 25 -0.42 20.48 -15.93
CA GLN A 25 0.43 19.49 -15.27
C GLN A 25 1.79 19.53 -15.98
N ALA A 26 2.81 20.08 -15.32
CA ALA A 26 4.15 20.17 -15.90
C ALA A 26 4.60 18.78 -16.36
N ALA A 27 5.13 18.69 -17.58
CA ALA A 27 5.67 17.44 -18.10
C ALA A 27 6.78 16.92 -17.16
N PRO A 28 6.83 15.61 -16.87
CA PRO A 28 7.85 15.07 -15.96
C PRO A 28 9.27 15.36 -16.46
N LYS A 29 10.09 15.97 -15.61
CA LYS A 29 11.51 16.21 -15.90
C LYS A 29 12.32 14.92 -15.72
N LYS A 30 13.18 14.60 -16.69
CA LYS A 30 14.15 13.50 -16.57
C LYS A 30 15.38 13.98 -15.79
N GLY A 31 15.92 13.08 -14.97
CA GLY A 31 17.04 13.31 -14.08
C GLY A 31 16.63 13.79 -12.69
N GLY A 32 17.62 13.97 -11.83
CA GLY A 32 17.46 14.44 -10.46
C GLY A 32 17.40 13.33 -9.42
N THR A 33 17.39 13.76 -8.16
CA THR A 33 17.30 12.89 -6.99
C THR A 33 16.00 13.18 -6.27
N ALA A 34 15.28 12.13 -5.87
CA ALA A 34 14.23 12.25 -4.85
C ALA A 34 14.77 11.74 -3.51
N THR A 35 14.72 12.57 -2.47
CA THR A 35 14.99 12.18 -1.10
C THR A 35 13.67 11.87 -0.39
N ILE A 36 13.49 10.62 -0.01
CA ILE A 36 12.33 10.09 0.71
C ILE A 36 12.71 9.91 2.17
N ILE A 37 11.89 10.38 3.11
CA ILE A 37 12.08 10.10 4.53
C ILE A 37 11.77 8.63 4.81
N ALA A 38 12.77 7.90 5.30
CA ALA A 38 12.61 6.53 5.75
C ALA A 38 11.88 6.50 7.11
N THR A 39 10.59 6.16 7.12
CA THR A 39 9.80 6.00 8.35
C THR A 39 9.91 4.59 8.94
N VAL A 40 10.46 3.65 8.16
CA VAL A 40 10.61 2.24 8.50
C VAL A 40 11.94 1.71 7.99
N ASN A 41 12.55 0.78 8.73
CA ASN A 41 13.86 0.22 8.41
C ASN A 41 13.72 -1.21 7.88
N PRO A 42 14.00 -1.48 6.58
CA PRO A 42 13.96 -2.84 6.06
C PRO A 42 15.01 -3.71 6.75
N ARG A 43 14.61 -4.93 7.13
CA ARG A 43 15.57 -5.99 7.46
C ARG A 43 16.26 -6.50 6.19
N HIS A 44 15.48 -6.54 5.11
CA HIS A 44 15.89 -6.86 3.75
C HIS A 44 14.86 -6.37 2.72
N PHE A 45 15.13 -6.57 1.43
CA PHE A 45 14.32 -6.03 0.33
C PHE A 45 13.42 -7.04 -0.39
N ASN A 46 13.58 -8.34 -0.09
CA ASN A 46 12.85 -9.40 -0.76
C ASN A 46 11.44 -9.59 -0.18
N ALA A 47 10.43 -9.07 -0.88
CA ALA A 47 9.03 -9.21 -0.49
C ALA A 47 8.48 -10.64 -0.64
N ALA A 48 9.15 -11.56 -1.37
CA ALA A 48 8.67 -12.93 -1.50
C ALA A 48 8.73 -13.74 -0.19
N VAL A 49 9.51 -13.26 0.79
CA VAL A 49 9.75 -13.97 2.05
C VAL A 49 9.40 -13.16 3.30
N GLN A 50 9.06 -11.88 3.15
CA GLN A 50 8.65 -11.01 4.24
C GLN A 50 7.64 -9.96 3.76
N SER A 51 6.54 -9.82 4.49
CA SER A 51 5.57 -8.74 4.29
C SER A 51 5.89 -7.52 5.16
N GLY A 52 5.24 -6.41 4.85
CA GLY A 52 5.35 -5.15 5.59
C GLY A 52 5.96 -4.03 4.76
N VAL A 53 5.43 -2.83 4.95
CA VAL A 53 5.77 -1.60 4.21
C VAL A 53 7.28 -1.39 4.12
N ALA A 54 8.00 -1.63 5.21
CA ALA A 54 9.45 -1.49 5.30
C ALA A 54 10.22 -2.24 4.20
N THR A 55 9.78 -3.45 3.89
CA THR A 55 10.39 -4.30 2.86
C THR A 55 9.79 -3.99 1.49
N MET A 56 8.47 -3.80 1.43
CA MET A 56 7.71 -3.70 0.19
C MET A 56 8.00 -2.40 -0.58
N GLU A 57 8.14 -1.27 0.10
CA GLU A 57 8.35 0.03 -0.55
C GLU A 57 9.68 0.12 -1.32
N PRO A 58 10.86 -0.13 -0.70
CA PRO A 58 12.11 -0.20 -1.45
C PRO A 58 12.17 -1.43 -2.38
N GLY A 59 11.59 -2.56 -1.97
CA GLY A 59 11.50 -3.77 -2.80
C GLY A 59 10.77 -3.51 -4.13
N ALA A 60 9.70 -2.71 -4.13
CA ALA A 60 8.95 -2.36 -5.33
C ALA A 60 9.73 -1.52 -6.35
N GLN A 61 10.81 -0.85 -5.91
CA GLN A 61 11.72 -0.13 -6.81
C GLN A 61 12.78 -1.07 -7.40
N LEU A 62 13.14 -2.13 -6.65
CA LEU A 62 14.20 -3.07 -7.00
C LEU A 62 13.70 -4.23 -7.86
N PHE A 63 12.50 -4.75 -7.60
CA PHE A 63 11.96 -5.94 -8.26
C PHE A 63 10.71 -5.60 -9.06
N ALA A 64 10.65 -6.04 -10.32
CA ALA A 64 9.42 -5.96 -11.08
C ALA A 64 8.50 -7.16 -10.78
N THR A 65 7.21 -6.99 -11.11
CA THR A 65 6.18 -8.02 -10.94
C THR A 65 5.41 -8.25 -12.21
N LEU A 66 4.58 -9.29 -12.23
CA LEU A 66 3.79 -9.64 -13.40
C LEU A 66 2.79 -8.53 -13.73
N LEU A 67 2.09 -8.04 -12.71
CA LEU A 67 0.99 -7.08 -12.85
C LEU A 67 1.17 -5.86 -11.94
N ARG A 68 0.39 -4.82 -12.23
CA ARG A 68 0.19 -3.64 -11.39
C ARG A 68 -1.29 -3.41 -11.17
N ILE A 69 -1.64 -2.77 -10.06
CA ILE A 69 -3.00 -2.29 -9.80
C ILE A 69 -2.93 -0.79 -9.53
N ASP A 70 -3.87 -0.03 -10.08
CA ASP A 70 -4.00 1.40 -9.82
C ASP A 70 -4.96 1.70 -8.66
N LYS A 71 -5.16 2.99 -8.36
CA LYS A 71 -6.07 3.45 -7.29
C LYS A 71 -7.53 3.05 -7.50
N ASP A 72 -7.92 2.75 -8.74
CA ASP A 72 -9.28 2.38 -9.14
C ASP A 72 -9.43 0.85 -9.21
N PHE A 73 -8.46 0.10 -8.66
CA PHE A 73 -8.39 -1.36 -8.66
C PHE A 73 -8.31 -1.99 -10.05
N LYS A 74 -7.97 -1.21 -11.08
CA LYS A 74 -7.79 -1.72 -12.43
C LYS A 74 -6.44 -2.41 -12.53
N THR A 75 -6.45 -3.62 -13.09
CA THR A 75 -5.21 -4.37 -13.36
C THR A 75 -4.54 -3.83 -14.61
N HIS A 76 -3.23 -3.62 -14.53
CA HIS A 76 -2.38 -3.12 -15.60
C HIS A 76 -1.23 -4.08 -15.89
N PRO A 77 -0.83 -4.20 -17.17
CA PRO A 77 0.40 -4.89 -17.54
C PRO A 77 1.63 -4.40 -16.79
N TYR A 78 2.53 -5.33 -16.47
CA TYR A 78 3.89 -4.99 -16.03
C TYR A 78 4.93 -5.89 -16.70
N LEU A 79 5.49 -6.92 -16.06
CA LEU A 79 6.31 -7.92 -16.77
C LEU A 79 5.45 -8.81 -17.67
N ALA A 80 4.21 -9.10 -17.25
CA ALA A 80 3.21 -9.68 -18.13
C ALA A 80 2.56 -8.54 -18.94
N LYS A 81 2.72 -8.55 -20.26
CA LYS A 81 2.15 -7.55 -21.16
C LYS A 81 0.66 -7.75 -21.42
N SER A 82 0.16 -8.98 -21.23
CA SER A 82 -1.24 -9.36 -21.40
C SER A 82 -1.50 -10.69 -20.69
N TRP A 83 -2.76 -11.01 -20.44
CA TRP A 83 -3.17 -12.29 -19.89
C TRP A 83 -4.54 -12.73 -20.43
N LYS A 84 -4.80 -14.04 -20.36
CA LYS A 84 -6.11 -14.64 -20.64
C LYS A 84 -6.49 -15.54 -19.46
N ILE A 85 -7.74 -15.43 -19.02
CA ILE A 85 -8.33 -16.31 -18.01
C ILE A 85 -9.29 -17.24 -18.76
N SER A 86 -9.27 -18.54 -18.44
CA SER A 86 -10.23 -19.51 -18.97
C SER A 86 -11.65 -19.24 -18.47
N ASP A 87 -12.65 -19.78 -19.17
CA ASP A 87 -14.07 -19.56 -18.84
C ASP A 87 -14.44 -20.06 -17.44
N ASP A 88 -13.78 -21.13 -16.97
CA ASP A 88 -13.96 -21.68 -15.62
C ASP A 88 -13.12 -20.96 -14.55
N GLY A 89 -12.30 -19.99 -14.94
CA GLY A 89 -11.43 -19.21 -14.06
C GLY A 89 -10.24 -19.97 -13.47
N LYS A 90 -9.96 -21.21 -13.93
CA LYS A 90 -8.93 -22.08 -13.35
C LYS A 90 -7.59 -22.05 -14.07
N THR A 91 -7.53 -21.53 -15.29
CA THR A 91 -6.27 -21.39 -16.03
C THR A 91 -6.03 -19.91 -16.35
N VAL A 92 -4.83 -19.43 -16.04
CA VAL A 92 -4.41 -18.06 -16.39
C VAL A 92 -3.13 -18.11 -17.21
N THR A 93 -3.20 -17.71 -18.47
CA THR A 93 -2.06 -17.61 -19.37
C THR A 93 -1.54 -16.18 -19.39
N LEU A 94 -0.30 -15.97 -18.99
CA LEU A 94 0.40 -14.69 -18.97
C LEU A 94 1.42 -14.65 -20.11
N ASN A 95 1.34 -13.62 -20.95
CA ASN A 95 2.34 -13.36 -21.98
C ASN A 95 3.32 -12.30 -21.47
N MET A 96 4.61 -12.61 -21.48
CA MET A 96 5.67 -11.78 -20.92
C MET A 96 6.23 -10.78 -21.94
N ILE A 97 6.83 -9.71 -21.44
CA ILE A 97 7.66 -8.80 -22.24
C ILE A 97 8.91 -9.54 -22.71
N LYS A 98 9.23 -9.45 -24.01
CA LYS A 98 10.46 -10.00 -24.58
C LYS A 98 11.63 -9.04 -24.33
N GLY A 99 12.81 -9.60 -24.03
CA GLY A 99 14.04 -8.84 -23.80
C GLY A 99 14.05 -8.04 -22.49
N ALA A 100 13.14 -8.34 -21.55
CA ALA A 100 13.24 -7.81 -20.20
C ALA A 100 14.41 -8.47 -19.48
N LYS A 101 15.23 -7.67 -18.78
CA LYS A 101 16.46 -8.11 -18.13
C LYS A 101 16.46 -7.82 -16.64
N PHE A 102 17.13 -8.67 -15.88
CA PHE A 102 17.55 -8.36 -14.52
C PHE A 102 18.65 -7.29 -14.53
N HIS A 103 18.93 -6.69 -13.37
CA HIS A 103 19.95 -5.66 -13.18
C HIS A 103 21.36 -6.11 -13.57
N ASP A 104 21.63 -7.41 -13.58
CA ASP A 104 22.90 -8.00 -13.99
C ASP A 104 22.96 -8.40 -15.48
N GLY A 105 21.92 -8.08 -16.26
CA GLY A 105 21.87 -8.30 -17.71
C GLY A 105 21.28 -9.64 -18.16
N HIS A 106 21.03 -10.58 -17.24
CA HIS A 106 20.37 -11.85 -17.56
C HIS A 106 18.93 -11.60 -18.01
N ASP A 107 18.46 -12.38 -18.99
CA ASP A 107 17.07 -12.32 -19.44
C ASP A 107 16.11 -12.84 -18.38
N ILE A 108 14.96 -12.20 -18.27
CA ILE A 108 13.84 -12.66 -17.44
C ILE A 108 13.02 -13.63 -18.28
N THR A 109 12.88 -14.85 -17.79
CA THR A 109 12.14 -15.91 -18.46
C THR A 109 10.93 -16.37 -17.64
N SER A 110 10.06 -17.17 -18.26
CA SER A 110 8.97 -17.87 -17.59
C SER A 110 9.47 -18.78 -16.45
N GLU A 111 10.69 -19.31 -16.52
CA GLU A 111 11.29 -20.10 -15.43
C GLU A 111 11.56 -19.28 -14.18
N ASP A 112 11.96 -18.01 -14.32
CA ASP A 112 12.12 -17.10 -13.19
C ASP A 112 10.77 -16.82 -12.52
N VAL A 113 9.70 -16.73 -13.32
CA VAL A 113 8.34 -16.58 -12.81
C VAL A 113 7.91 -17.83 -12.04
N ALA A 114 8.09 -19.03 -12.59
CA ALA A 114 7.77 -20.27 -11.91
C ALA A 114 8.54 -20.43 -10.60
N PHE A 115 9.86 -20.14 -10.63
CA PHE A 115 10.70 -20.13 -9.44
C PHE A 115 10.19 -19.13 -8.40
N SER A 116 9.89 -17.91 -8.81
CA SER A 116 9.42 -16.84 -7.92
C SER A 116 8.08 -17.18 -7.29
N LEU A 117 7.10 -17.65 -8.07
CA LEU A 117 5.78 -18.02 -7.54
C LEU A 117 5.87 -19.19 -6.55
N LYS A 118 6.73 -20.17 -6.82
CA LYS A 118 7.05 -21.24 -5.86
C LYS A 118 7.67 -20.67 -4.59
N ALA A 119 8.67 -19.78 -4.70
CA ALA A 119 9.31 -19.16 -3.56
C ALA A 119 8.30 -18.37 -2.71
N ASN A 120 7.41 -17.60 -3.33
CA ASN A 120 6.34 -16.87 -2.67
C ASN A 120 5.38 -17.83 -1.94
N ARG A 121 4.84 -18.85 -2.62
CA ARG A 121 3.96 -19.86 -2.00
C ARG A 121 4.62 -20.51 -0.77
N ASP A 122 5.88 -20.91 -0.91
CA ASP A 122 6.60 -21.66 0.12
C ASP A 122 7.03 -20.76 1.30
N ASN A 123 7.30 -19.47 1.08
CA ASN A 123 7.91 -18.59 2.09
C ASN A 123 7.08 -17.40 2.56
N HIS A 124 6.20 -16.85 1.73
CA HIS A 124 5.46 -15.62 2.03
C HIS A 124 4.54 -15.79 3.25
N PRO A 125 4.42 -14.77 4.14
CA PRO A 125 3.55 -14.85 5.32
C PRO A 125 2.06 -15.01 4.98
N PHE A 126 1.60 -14.35 3.91
CA PHE A 126 0.22 -14.49 3.43
C PHE A 126 0.14 -15.74 2.56
N LYS A 127 -0.21 -16.89 3.16
CA LYS A 127 -0.30 -18.17 2.45
C LYS A 127 -1.55 -18.30 1.58
N ALA A 128 -2.67 -17.73 2.04
CA ALA A 128 -3.97 -17.87 1.38
C ALA A 128 -4.01 -17.35 -0.06
N MET A 129 -3.24 -16.31 -0.38
CA MET A 129 -3.18 -15.69 -1.72
C MET A 129 -2.64 -16.61 -2.83
N PHE A 130 -1.87 -17.64 -2.47
CA PHE A 130 -1.35 -18.63 -3.43
C PHE A 130 -1.89 -20.04 -3.17
N ALA A 131 -2.77 -20.22 -2.17
CA ALA A 131 -3.34 -21.53 -1.85
C ALA A 131 -4.07 -22.20 -3.03
N PRO A 132 -4.76 -21.45 -3.92
CA PRO A 132 -5.37 -22.07 -5.10
C PRO A 132 -4.39 -22.47 -6.20
N LEU A 133 -3.16 -21.94 -6.23
CA LEU A 133 -2.18 -22.20 -7.30
C LEU A 133 -1.59 -23.61 -7.16
N THR A 134 -1.92 -24.49 -8.09
CA THR A 134 -1.48 -25.90 -8.10
C THR A 134 -0.23 -26.10 -8.94
N GLU A 135 -0.12 -25.41 -10.07
CA GLU A 135 0.99 -25.59 -11.01
C GLU A 135 1.33 -24.27 -11.73
N VAL A 136 2.60 -24.11 -12.09
CA VAL A 136 3.08 -23.06 -12.99
C VAL A 136 3.83 -23.73 -14.13
N GLN A 137 3.28 -23.68 -15.33
CA GLN A 137 3.90 -24.23 -16.53
C GLN A 137 4.60 -23.13 -17.32
N THR A 138 5.70 -23.50 -17.97
CA THR A 138 6.58 -22.61 -18.73
C THR A 138 6.79 -23.17 -20.13
N PRO A 139 5.74 -23.19 -20.99
CA PRO A 139 5.81 -23.86 -22.29
C PRO A 139 6.86 -23.24 -23.23
N ASP A 140 7.21 -21.97 -23.02
CA ASP A 140 8.32 -21.27 -23.67
C ASP A 140 8.85 -20.18 -22.73
N ALA A 141 9.94 -19.50 -23.12
CA ALA A 141 10.63 -18.48 -22.31
C ALA A 141 9.77 -17.25 -21.95
N HIS A 142 8.65 -17.01 -22.63
CA HIS A 142 7.84 -15.80 -22.50
C HIS A 142 6.35 -16.08 -22.25
N THR A 143 5.98 -17.33 -22.02
CA THR A 143 4.61 -17.74 -21.68
C THR A 143 4.62 -18.44 -20.33
N VAL A 144 3.73 -18.00 -19.44
CA VAL A 144 3.51 -18.63 -18.13
C VAL A 144 2.05 -19.06 -18.05
N VAL A 145 1.79 -20.31 -17.70
CA VAL A 145 0.42 -20.82 -17.50
C VAL A 145 0.25 -21.19 -16.03
N LEU A 146 -0.64 -20.50 -15.34
CA LEU A 146 -1.00 -20.77 -13.96
C LEU A 146 -2.22 -21.70 -13.94
N GLN A 147 -2.09 -22.84 -13.24
CA GLN A 147 -3.22 -23.73 -12.98
C GLN A 147 -3.71 -23.54 -11.55
N LEU A 148 -5.01 -23.39 -11.39
CA LEU A 148 -5.68 -23.14 -10.11
C LEU A 148 -6.67 -24.26 -9.80
N LYS A 149 -6.77 -24.64 -8.53
CA LYS A 149 -7.77 -25.60 -8.05
C LYS A 149 -9.21 -25.06 -8.20
N GLN A 150 -9.38 -23.74 -8.11
CA GLN A 150 -10.65 -23.03 -8.21
C GLN A 150 -10.39 -21.59 -8.67
N ALA A 151 -11.43 -20.94 -9.21
CA ALA A 151 -11.36 -19.52 -9.54
C ALA A 151 -10.90 -18.69 -8.33
N HIS A 152 -9.97 -17.77 -8.56
CA HIS A 152 -9.36 -16.97 -7.50
C HIS A 152 -9.37 -15.48 -7.85
N PRO A 153 -10.44 -14.74 -7.51
CA PRO A 153 -10.58 -13.31 -7.85
C PRO A 153 -9.44 -12.41 -7.34
N ALA A 154 -8.77 -12.80 -6.25
CA ALA A 154 -7.65 -12.05 -5.69
C ALA A 154 -6.28 -12.31 -6.37
N LEU A 155 -6.23 -13.19 -7.38
CA LEU A 155 -4.97 -13.57 -8.03
C LEU A 155 -4.23 -12.37 -8.60
N HIS A 156 -4.91 -11.44 -9.27
CA HIS A 156 -4.24 -10.27 -9.85
C HIS A 156 -3.54 -9.41 -8.80
N LEU A 157 -4.20 -9.20 -7.65
CA LEU A 157 -3.61 -8.50 -6.51
C LEU A 157 -2.39 -9.26 -5.99
N ALA A 158 -2.50 -10.58 -5.88
CA ALA A 158 -1.40 -11.45 -5.45
C ALA A 158 -0.16 -11.36 -6.35
N LEU A 159 -0.32 -11.05 -7.63
CA LEU A 159 0.74 -10.92 -8.63
C LEU A 159 1.38 -9.51 -8.71
N THR A 160 1.11 -8.63 -7.75
CA THR A 160 1.64 -7.26 -7.73
C THR A 160 2.89 -7.09 -6.85
N SER A 161 3.61 -5.99 -7.08
CA SER A 161 4.84 -5.57 -6.38
C SER A 161 4.91 -5.76 -4.87
N PRO A 162 3.89 -5.42 -4.09
CA PRO A 162 3.91 -5.66 -2.65
C PRO A 162 4.02 -7.15 -2.26
N LEU A 163 3.62 -8.07 -3.13
CA LEU A 163 3.29 -9.43 -2.74
C LEU A 163 4.04 -10.52 -3.51
N SER A 164 4.44 -10.26 -4.77
CA SER A 164 5.06 -11.28 -5.61
C SER A 164 6.14 -10.72 -6.53
N PRO A 165 7.30 -10.29 -5.97
CA PRO A 165 8.45 -9.91 -6.77
C PRO A 165 8.92 -11.08 -7.63
N ILE A 166 9.29 -10.81 -8.89
CA ILE A 166 10.03 -11.76 -9.71
C ILE A 166 11.51 -11.67 -9.35
N ILE A 167 12.02 -12.72 -8.75
CA ILE A 167 13.40 -12.86 -8.28
C ILE A 167 14.22 -13.75 -9.22
N PRO A 168 15.50 -13.45 -9.44
CA PRO A 168 16.37 -14.19 -10.36
C PRO A 168 16.62 -15.63 -9.91
N LYS A 169 16.17 -16.61 -10.70
CA LYS A 169 16.38 -18.04 -10.42
C LYS A 169 17.86 -18.38 -10.36
N HIS A 170 18.68 -17.80 -11.23
CA HIS A 170 20.14 -18.04 -11.26
C HIS A 170 20.88 -17.56 -10.01
N ILE A 171 20.26 -16.70 -9.19
CA ILE A 171 20.85 -16.22 -7.93
C ILE A 171 20.25 -16.93 -6.72
N TYR A 172 18.93 -17.07 -6.66
CA TYR A 172 18.25 -17.61 -5.48
C TYR A 172 17.98 -19.12 -5.56
N GLY A 173 18.23 -19.74 -6.72
CA GLY A 173 18.09 -21.17 -6.98
C GLY A 173 19.32 -22.00 -6.62
N ASP A 174 20.24 -21.45 -5.82
CA ASP A 174 21.52 -22.06 -5.43
C ASP A 174 21.42 -23.06 -4.26
N GLY A 175 20.20 -23.34 -3.79
CA GLY A 175 19.92 -24.26 -2.69
C GLY A 175 19.99 -23.63 -1.29
N GLN A 176 20.40 -22.36 -1.16
CA GLN A 176 20.39 -21.67 0.12
C GLN A 176 18.96 -21.31 0.56
N ASN A 177 18.78 -21.12 1.88
CA ASN A 177 17.51 -20.67 2.41
C ASN A 177 17.20 -19.23 1.93
N ILE A 178 16.19 -19.08 1.07
CA ILE A 178 15.77 -17.80 0.49
C ILE A 178 15.52 -16.73 1.55
N LYS A 179 14.98 -17.08 2.73
CA LYS A 179 14.73 -16.10 3.82
C LYS A 179 16.01 -15.48 4.37
N LYS A 180 17.11 -16.25 4.37
CA LYS A 180 18.42 -15.85 4.92
C LYS A 180 19.43 -15.50 3.83
N HIS A 181 19.04 -15.55 2.57
CA HIS A 181 19.94 -15.36 1.44
C HIS A 181 20.64 -13.99 1.50
N PRO A 182 21.98 -13.92 1.39
CA PRO A 182 22.72 -12.66 1.54
C PRO A 182 22.31 -11.61 0.49
N ARG A 183 21.88 -12.05 -0.69
CA ARG A 183 21.38 -11.17 -1.78
C ARG A 183 20.08 -10.45 -1.46
N ASN A 184 19.41 -10.78 -0.35
CA ASN A 184 18.28 -10.00 0.13
C ASN A 184 18.68 -8.60 0.64
N THR A 185 19.98 -8.36 0.91
CA THR A 185 20.49 -7.06 1.42
C THR A 185 21.77 -6.58 0.75
N LYS A 186 22.62 -7.49 0.24
CA LYS A 186 23.90 -7.16 -0.37
C LYS A 186 23.85 -7.43 -1.86
N ASN A 187 24.34 -6.48 -2.67
CA ASN A 187 24.41 -6.61 -4.13
C ASN A 187 23.08 -7.11 -4.73
N VAL A 188 21.96 -6.57 -4.27
CA VAL A 188 20.62 -7.02 -4.68
C VAL A 188 20.48 -6.91 -6.19
N VAL A 189 20.05 -7.99 -6.83
CA VAL A 189 19.68 -8.00 -8.25
C VAL A 189 18.18 -8.26 -8.33
N GLY A 190 17.47 -7.30 -8.91
CA GLY A 190 16.10 -7.44 -9.33
C GLY A 190 15.95 -7.04 -10.78
N SER A 191 14.79 -6.51 -11.13
CA SER A 191 14.40 -6.14 -12.52
C SER A 191 13.63 -4.82 -12.56
N GLY A 192 13.54 -4.15 -11.42
CA GLY A 192 12.81 -2.91 -11.24
C GLY A 192 13.50 -1.70 -11.87
N PRO A 193 12.83 -0.53 -11.81
CA PRO A 193 13.32 0.72 -12.38
C PRO A 193 14.59 1.25 -11.71
N PHE A 194 14.90 0.83 -10.48
CA PHE A 194 16.10 1.24 -9.77
C PHE A 194 16.89 0.02 -9.26
N MET A 195 18.19 0.22 -9.10
CA MET A 195 19.19 -0.72 -8.62
C MET A 195 19.70 -0.30 -7.25
N LEU A 196 20.05 -1.27 -6.41
CA LEU A 196 20.68 -0.98 -5.12
C LEU A 196 22.11 -0.46 -5.34
N LYS A 197 22.38 0.76 -4.88
CA LYS A 197 23.74 1.34 -4.87
C LYS A 197 24.39 1.19 -3.49
N GLU A 198 23.68 1.54 -2.43
CA GLU A 198 24.20 1.47 -1.07
C GLU A 198 23.06 1.24 -0.08
N PHE A 199 23.32 0.44 0.96
CA PHE A 199 22.41 0.28 2.09
C PHE A 199 23.20 0.33 3.39
N LYS A 200 23.05 1.43 4.14
CA LYS A 200 23.55 1.57 5.50
C LYS A 200 22.39 1.48 6.47
N ARG A 201 22.33 0.39 7.22
CA ARG A 201 21.21 0.10 8.13
C ARG A 201 20.99 1.26 9.11
N LYS A 202 19.73 1.69 9.26
CA LYS A 202 19.31 2.81 10.12
C LYS A 202 19.89 4.17 9.75
N GLU A 203 20.64 4.30 8.66
CA GLU A 203 21.15 5.56 8.15
C GLU A 203 20.44 5.92 6.84
N HIS A 204 20.68 5.15 5.77
CA HIS A 204 20.09 5.43 4.46
C HIS A 204 20.13 4.23 3.50
N LEU A 205 19.33 4.36 2.44
CA LEU A 205 19.32 3.48 1.28
C LEU A 205 19.40 4.35 0.01
N ILE A 206 20.37 4.06 -0.84
CA ILE A 206 20.55 4.74 -2.13
C ILE A 206 20.22 3.76 -3.25
N LEU A 207 19.28 4.17 -4.10
CA LEU A 207 18.91 3.47 -5.32
C LEU A 207 19.27 4.33 -6.53
N THR A 208 19.90 3.75 -7.54
CA THR A 208 20.24 4.43 -8.80
C THR A 208 19.40 3.89 -9.95
N ARG A 209 19.14 4.71 -10.97
CA ARG A 209 18.36 4.30 -12.14
C ARG A 209 18.93 3.03 -12.79
N ASN A 210 18.03 2.14 -13.22
CA ASN A 210 18.33 1.06 -14.15
C ASN A 210 18.19 1.59 -15.58
N ASP A 211 19.30 1.91 -16.24
CA ASP A 211 19.29 2.40 -17.63
C ASP A 211 18.81 1.34 -18.64
N ASN A 212 18.87 0.06 -18.27
CA ASN A 212 18.40 -1.08 -19.06
C ASN A 212 16.96 -1.49 -18.71
N TYR A 213 16.20 -0.63 -18.03
CA TYR A 213 14.82 -0.94 -17.65
C TYR A 213 13.92 -1.19 -18.87
N PHE A 214 13.15 -2.27 -18.82
CA PHE A 214 12.38 -2.76 -19.96
C PHE A 214 11.23 -1.83 -20.38
N ARG A 215 10.80 -0.88 -19.53
CA ARG A 215 9.83 0.15 -19.90
C ARG A 215 10.56 1.40 -20.38
N LYS A 216 10.58 1.59 -21.70
CA LYS A 216 11.23 2.74 -22.36
C LYS A 216 10.72 4.07 -21.78
N GLY A 217 11.64 5.03 -21.66
CA GLY A 217 11.36 6.37 -21.14
C GLY A 217 11.17 6.44 -19.61
N ARG A 218 11.39 5.35 -18.87
CA ARG A 218 11.30 5.29 -17.40
C ARG A 218 12.55 4.62 -16.80
N PRO A 219 12.83 4.85 -15.50
CA PRO A 219 12.26 5.92 -14.67
C PRO A 219 12.78 7.31 -15.09
N TYR A 220 12.16 8.37 -14.57
CA TYR A 220 12.63 9.74 -14.81
C TYR A 220 13.83 10.11 -13.95
N LEU A 221 13.78 9.84 -12.65
CA LEU A 221 14.84 10.16 -11.69
C LEU A 221 16.13 9.40 -12.00
N ASP A 222 17.28 10.02 -11.68
CA ASP A 222 18.58 9.34 -11.65
C ASP A 222 18.75 8.52 -10.37
N LYS A 223 18.19 9.00 -9.25
CA LYS A 223 18.45 8.47 -7.91
C LYS A 223 17.24 8.62 -6.99
N ILE A 224 17.06 7.63 -6.12
CA ILE A 224 16.19 7.73 -4.94
C ILE A 224 17.07 7.53 -3.71
N VAL A 225 16.93 8.42 -2.72
CA VAL A 225 17.60 8.32 -1.42
C VAL A 225 16.53 8.17 -0.36
N TYR A 226 16.44 7.01 0.28
CA TYR A 226 15.67 6.87 1.51
C TYR A 226 16.58 7.26 2.67
N GLN A 227 16.32 8.42 3.27
CA GLN A 227 17.13 8.98 4.35
C GLN A 227 16.41 8.82 5.69
N ASN A 228 17.10 8.25 6.69
CA ASN A 228 16.61 8.26 8.06
C ASN A 228 16.97 9.60 8.73
N PHE A 229 15.96 10.38 9.10
CA PHE A 229 16.12 11.63 9.85
C PHE A 229 15.92 11.43 11.37
N GLY A 230 15.72 10.19 11.83
CA GLY A 230 15.48 9.88 13.24
C GLY A 230 14.06 10.22 13.67
N GLN A 231 13.95 11.05 14.71
CA GLN A 231 12.67 11.36 15.35
C GLN A 231 11.75 12.20 14.45
N VAL A 232 10.44 12.13 14.70
CA VAL A 232 9.40 12.81 13.90
C VAL A 232 9.64 14.33 13.80
N ALA A 233 10.14 14.97 14.86
CA ALA A 233 10.44 16.41 14.83
C ALA A 233 11.49 16.75 13.75
N SER A 234 12.57 15.96 13.64
CA SER A 234 13.60 16.13 12.62
C SER A 234 13.07 15.86 11.21
N GLN A 235 12.17 14.88 11.06
CA GLN A 235 11.52 14.58 9.77
C GLN A 235 10.67 15.77 9.29
N VAL A 236 9.92 16.39 10.19
CA VAL A 236 9.10 17.57 9.88
C VAL A 236 9.96 18.75 9.46
N ILE A 237 11.04 19.03 10.20
CA ILE A 237 12.01 20.08 9.84
C ILE A 237 12.60 19.80 8.46
N ALA A 238 13.00 18.55 8.17
CA ALA A 238 13.55 18.19 6.87
C ALA A 238 12.57 18.42 5.70
N MET A 239 11.28 18.12 5.90
CA MET A 239 10.24 18.43 4.92
C MET A 239 10.03 19.96 4.76
N GLU A 240 10.00 20.71 5.86
CA GLU A 240 9.79 22.17 5.84
C GLU A 240 10.97 22.93 5.20
N GLU A 241 12.20 22.46 5.40
CA GLU A 241 13.43 23.02 4.83
C GLU A 241 13.72 22.53 3.39
N GLY A 242 12.90 21.64 2.83
CA GLY A 242 13.12 21.07 1.50
C GLY A 242 14.32 20.12 1.42
N LYS A 243 14.79 19.59 2.56
CA LYS A 243 15.84 18.55 2.61
C LYS A 243 15.32 17.17 2.21
N ALA A 244 13.99 16.99 2.22
CA ALA A 244 13.31 15.79 1.74
C ALA A 244 12.12 16.17 0.85
N ASP A 245 11.89 15.37 -0.19
CA ASP A 245 10.85 15.58 -1.20
C ASP A 245 9.54 14.85 -0.84
N LEU A 246 9.64 13.75 -0.07
CA LEU A 246 8.48 12.91 0.25
C LEU A 246 8.63 12.27 1.63
N ILE A 247 7.53 12.25 2.38
CA ILE A 247 7.36 11.40 3.56
C ILE A 247 6.10 10.55 3.39
N GLY A 248 6.29 9.23 3.28
CA GLY A 248 5.19 8.28 3.19
C GLY A 248 4.69 7.87 4.57
N TRP A 249 3.46 7.37 4.64
CA TRP A 249 2.92 6.66 5.82
C TRP A 249 2.89 7.48 7.12
N MET A 250 2.75 8.81 7.03
CA MET A 250 2.61 9.66 8.20
C MET A 250 1.27 9.40 8.89
N SER A 251 1.30 8.84 10.11
CA SER A 251 0.11 8.56 10.91
C SER A 251 -0.14 9.58 12.03
N SER A 252 0.83 10.44 12.33
CA SER A 252 0.67 11.51 13.33
C SER A 252 -0.25 12.59 12.79
N THR A 253 -1.49 12.64 13.29
CA THR A 253 -2.50 13.62 12.90
C THR A 253 -2.09 15.05 13.25
N ARG A 254 -1.36 15.24 14.36
CA ARG A 254 -0.73 16.51 14.72
C ARG A 254 0.29 16.94 13.66
N THR A 255 1.15 16.01 13.23
CA THR A 255 2.16 16.28 12.20
C THR A 255 1.51 16.61 10.86
N LEU A 256 0.49 15.84 10.45
CA LEU A 256 -0.30 16.12 9.25
C LEU A 256 -0.95 17.52 9.33
N ALA A 257 -1.60 17.86 10.45
CA ALA A 257 -2.20 19.17 10.62
C ALA A 257 -1.18 20.33 10.54
N ARG A 258 0.06 20.13 11.05
CA ARG A 258 1.15 21.09 10.91
C ARG A 258 1.60 21.22 9.46
N LEU A 259 1.97 20.11 8.81
CA LEU A 259 2.50 20.12 7.44
C LEU A 259 1.49 20.65 6.42
N LYS A 260 0.18 20.48 6.68
CA LYS A 260 -0.91 21.01 5.84
C LYS A 260 -0.92 22.54 5.76
N LYS A 261 -0.33 23.23 6.74
CA LYS A 261 -0.21 24.70 6.76
C LYS A 261 0.95 25.22 5.90
N SER A 262 1.87 24.35 5.47
CA SER A 262 2.98 24.75 4.60
C SER A 262 2.45 25.11 3.21
N LYS A 263 2.95 26.22 2.65
CA LYS A 263 2.60 26.66 1.30
C LYS A 263 3.33 25.87 0.20
N HIS A 264 4.32 25.08 0.57
CA HIS A 264 5.23 24.39 -0.36
C HIS A 264 5.07 22.88 -0.33
N LEU A 265 4.24 22.35 0.57
CA LEU A 265 4.00 20.93 0.72
C LEU A 265 2.57 20.59 0.33
N ALA A 266 2.41 19.51 -0.41
CA ALA A 266 1.12 18.90 -0.70
C ALA A 266 0.91 17.65 0.17
N GLN A 267 -0.33 17.40 0.56
CA GLN A 267 -0.75 16.14 1.19
C GLN A 267 -1.67 15.41 0.24
N ASN A 268 -1.43 14.10 0.08
CA ASN A 268 -2.24 13.26 -0.79
C ASN A 268 -2.42 11.88 -0.14
N ALA A 269 -3.67 11.51 0.13
CA ALA A 269 -4.04 10.22 0.71
C ALA A 269 -4.54 9.21 -0.35
N ASP A 270 -4.81 9.65 -1.58
CA ASP A 270 -5.52 8.87 -2.61
C ASP A 270 -4.70 7.69 -3.13
N HIS A 271 -3.39 7.70 -2.92
CA HIS A 271 -2.48 6.66 -3.41
C HIS A 271 -2.36 5.43 -2.50
N TYR A 272 -3.03 5.43 -1.33
CA TYR A 272 -2.94 4.34 -0.34
C TYR A 272 -4.19 3.43 -0.30
N VAL A 273 -5.23 3.71 -1.09
CA VAL A 273 -6.52 2.99 -1.01
C VAL A 273 -6.36 1.48 -1.26
N ALA A 274 -5.54 1.09 -2.24
CA ALA A 274 -5.29 -0.31 -2.57
C ALA A 274 -4.57 -1.11 -1.46
N ILE A 275 -3.96 -0.44 -0.48
CA ILE A 275 -3.36 -1.08 0.70
C ILE A 275 -4.42 -1.41 1.74
N GLY A 276 -5.52 -0.65 1.77
CA GLY A 276 -6.63 -0.83 2.67
C GLY A 276 -6.27 -0.82 4.16
N PRO A 277 -5.59 0.23 4.67
CA PRO A 277 -5.26 0.30 6.09
C PRO A 277 -6.53 0.34 6.94
N ASN A 278 -6.65 -0.60 7.87
CA ASN A 278 -7.78 -0.69 8.80
C ASN A 278 -7.24 -0.78 10.23
N ASN A 279 -7.84 -0.05 11.17
CA ASN A 279 -7.55 -0.17 12.60
C ASN A 279 -8.71 -0.90 13.26
N TRP A 280 -8.43 -2.00 13.95
CA TRP A 280 -9.46 -2.81 14.60
C TRP A 280 -9.00 -3.37 15.95
N LEU A 281 -9.97 -3.76 16.77
CA LEU A 281 -9.73 -4.58 17.96
C LEU A 281 -9.90 -6.05 17.59
N ALA A 282 -8.82 -6.82 17.69
CA ALA A 282 -8.87 -8.27 17.49
C ALA A 282 -9.27 -8.94 18.81
N PHE A 283 -10.28 -9.83 18.77
CA PHE A 283 -10.72 -10.57 19.94
C PHE A 283 -10.15 -11.98 19.93
N ASN A 284 -9.54 -12.40 21.04
CA ASN A 284 -9.18 -13.81 21.23
C ASN A 284 -10.45 -14.62 21.55
N LEU A 285 -10.97 -15.30 20.53
CA LEU A 285 -12.23 -16.05 20.63
C LEU A 285 -12.13 -17.34 21.44
N LEU A 286 -10.92 -17.73 21.85
CA LEU A 286 -10.66 -18.97 22.60
C LEU A 286 -10.75 -18.77 24.12
N ARG A 287 -10.87 -17.54 24.61
CA ARG A 287 -10.84 -17.24 26.04
C ARG A 287 -12.05 -16.41 26.46
N LYS A 288 -12.65 -16.80 27.60
CA LYS A 288 -13.63 -15.96 28.27
C LYS A 288 -12.99 -14.63 28.72
N PRO A 289 -13.74 -13.53 28.76
CA PRO A 289 -15.14 -13.42 28.35
C PRO A 289 -15.33 -13.20 26.83
N LEU A 290 -14.25 -12.98 26.08
CA LEU A 290 -14.29 -12.63 24.65
C LEU A 290 -14.77 -13.77 23.73
N SER A 291 -14.78 -15.02 24.18
CA SER A 291 -15.39 -16.14 23.48
C SER A 291 -16.91 -15.98 23.34
N ASP A 292 -17.58 -15.28 24.27
CA ASP A 292 -19.01 -14.96 24.17
C ASP A 292 -19.24 -13.82 23.15
N VAL A 293 -20.03 -14.11 22.11
CA VAL A 293 -20.37 -13.12 21.07
C VAL A 293 -21.13 -11.91 21.64
N ARG A 294 -21.90 -12.10 22.70
CA ARG A 294 -22.64 -11.03 23.37
C ARG A 294 -21.69 -10.00 23.96
N VAL A 295 -20.61 -10.46 24.59
CA VAL A 295 -19.55 -9.57 25.12
C VAL A 295 -18.92 -8.74 24.00
N ARG A 296 -18.57 -9.37 22.86
CA ARG A 296 -17.98 -8.65 21.72
C ARG A 296 -18.93 -7.62 21.11
N ARG A 297 -20.23 -7.94 21.02
CA ARG A 297 -21.27 -7.00 20.56
C ARG A 297 -21.42 -5.84 21.53
N ALA A 298 -21.43 -6.09 22.84
CA ALA A 298 -21.50 -5.03 23.85
C ALA A 298 -20.29 -4.08 23.75
N ILE A 299 -19.08 -4.63 23.58
CA ILE A 299 -17.87 -3.82 23.34
C ILE A 299 -18.03 -2.98 22.07
N ALA A 300 -18.55 -3.55 20.98
CA ALA A 300 -18.72 -2.83 19.72
C ALA A 300 -19.71 -1.65 19.83
N PHE A 301 -20.79 -1.78 20.61
CA PHE A 301 -21.73 -0.69 20.93
C PHE A 301 -21.18 0.33 21.94
N ALA A 302 -20.14 -0.02 22.71
CA ALA A 302 -19.53 0.86 23.69
C ALA A 302 -18.44 1.77 23.12
N ILE A 303 -18.05 1.59 21.86
CA ILE A 303 -16.98 2.36 21.21
C ILE A 303 -17.56 3.49 20.37
N ASP A 304 -17.25 4.73 20.74
CA ASP A 304 -17.58 5.90 19.95
C ASP A 304 -16.61 6.08 18.78
N ARG A 305 -16.92 5.42 17.65
CA ARG A 305 -16.11 5.51 16.43
C ARG A 305 -16.05 6.93 15.88
N LYS A 306 -17.14 7.70 15.97
CA LYS A 306 -17.20 9.08 15.44
C LYS A 306 -16.32 10.01 16.25
N PHE A 307 -16.33 9.89 17.58
CA PHE A 307 -15.41 10.62 18.44
C PHE A 307 -13.95 10.26 18.13
N ILE A 308 -13.64 8.97 18.00
CA ILE A 308 -12.28 8.52 17.64
C ILE A 308 -11.85 9.15 16.32
N THR A 309 -12.64 9.04 15.26
CA THR A 309 -12.23 9.51 13.91
C THR A 309 -12.18 11.03 13.82
N ASN A 310 -13.15 11.73 14.41
CA ASN A 310 -13.26 13.19 14.26
C ASN A 310 -12.36 13.94 15.25
N VAL A 311 -12.26 13.47 16.49
CA VAL A 311 -11.51 14.15 17.55
C VAL A 311 -10.10 13.58 17.66
N LEU A 312 -9.96 12.30 17.99
CA LEU A 312 -8.64 11.70 18.23
C LEU A 312 -7.81 11.61 16.95
N MET A 313 -8.45 11.29 15.83
CA MET A 313 -7.81 11.22 14.52
C MET A 313 -7.93 12.54 13.72
N SER A 314 -8.52 13.58 14.30
CA SER A 314 -8.64 14.93 13.70
C SER A 314 -9.25 14.94 12.28
N GLY A 315 -10.11 13.97 11.96
CA GLY A 315 -10.74 13.85 10.65
C GLY A 315 -9.84 13.29 9.53
N PHE A 316 -8.61 12.87 9.84
CA PHE A 316 -7.71 12.24 8.85
C PHE A 316 -8.05 10.77 8.56
N SER A 317 -9.09 10.22 9.19
CA SER A 317 -9.55 8.85 8.99
C SER A 317 -11.06 8.78 9.08
N GLY A 318 -11.65 7.85 8.33
CA GLY A 318 -13.09 7.58 8.36
C GLY A 318 -13.44 6.41 9.28
N PRO A 319 -14.71 6.30 9.71
CA PRO A 319 -15.16 5.14 10.47
C PRO A 319 -15.10 3.88 9.58
N SER A 320 -14.58 2.80 10.16
CA SER A 320 -14.58 1.49 9.54
C SER A 320 -15.85 0.74 9.92
N THR A 321 -16.61 0.27 8.92
CA THR A 321 -17.86 -0.48 9.10
C THR A 321 -17.65 -2.00 8.96
N GLY A 322 -16.45 -2.43 8.57
CA GLY A 322 -16.14 -3.85 8.39
C GLY A 322 -14.65 -4.14 8.16
N PRO A 323 -14.32 -5.41 7.82
CA PRO A 323 -12.94 -5.81 7.56
C PRO A 323 -12.40 -5.28 6.22
N ILE A 324 -13.27 -4.97 5.27
CA ILE A 324 -12.92 -4.38 3.97
C ILE A 324 -13.08 -2.87 4.06
N VAL A 325 -12.05 -2.11 3.71
CA VAL A 325 -12.09 -0.65 3.82
C VAL A 325 -12.96 -0.01 2.74
N PRO A 326 -13.54 1.17 3.00
CA PRO A 326 -14.15 2.00 1.97
C PRO A 326 -13.17 2.33 0.84
N GLY A 327 -13.67 2.44 -0.39
CA GLY A 327 -12.87 2.79 -1.57
C GLY A 327 -12.34 1.60 -2.38
N THR A 328 -12.57 0.37 -1.93
CA THR A 328 -12.32 -0.85 -2.75
C THR A 328 -13.62 -1.31 -3.44
N PRO A 329 -13.54 -1.99 -4.60
CA PRO A 329 -14.73 -2.55 -5.27
C PRO A 329 -15.38 -3.70 -4.48
N TYR A 330 -14.73 -4.18 -3.42
CA TYR A 330 -15.21 -5.27 -2.56
C TYR A 330 -15.89 -4.75 -1.28
N TYR A 331 -15.90 -3.43 -1.08
CA TYR A 331 -16.54 -2.80 0.06
C TYR A 331 -18.07 -2.86 -0.07
N THR A 332 -18.74 -3.11 1.05
CA THR A 332 -20.18 -2.93 1.18
C THR A 332 -20.47 -2.29 2.52
N ASP A 333 -21.38 -1.31 2.52
CA ASP A 333 -21.89 -0.71 3.75
C ASP A 333 -23.19 -1.38 4.24
N GLN A 334 -23.63 -2.42 3.52
CA GLN A 334 -24.78 -3.26 3.90
C GLN A 334 -24.34 -4.29 4.94
N VAL A 335 -23.92 -3.80 6.10
CA VAL A 335 -23.43 -4.58 7.24
C VAL A 335 -24.14 -4.14 8.50
N GLU A 336 -24.07 -4.96 9.56
CA GLU A 336 -24.56 -4.55 10.86
C GLU A 336 -23.69 -3.41 11.41
N HIS A 337 -24.33 -2.29 11.74
CA HIS A 337 -23.68 -1.14 12.34
C HIS A 337 -23.74 -1.20 13.86
N TYR A 338 -22.67 -0.74 14.51
CA TYR A 338 -22.55 -0.71 15.96
C TYR A 338 -22.34 0.73 16.42
N ASP A 339 -23.30 1.61 16.14
CA ASP A 339 -23.29 2.98 16.66
C ASP A 339 -23.23 3.01 18.19
N LEU A 340 -22.68 4.08 18.76
CA LEU A 340 -22.54 4.19 20.22
C LEU A 340 -23.91 4.05 20.91
N ASP A 341 -24.09 3.00 21.69
CA ASP A 341 -25.28 2.76 22.51
C ASP A 341 -24.88 2.07 23.82
N LEU A 342 -24.57 2.89 24.81
CA LEU A 342 -24.16 2.41 26.14
C LEU A 342 -25.30 1.69 26.88
N LYS A 343 -26.57 2.04 26.63
CA LYS A 343 -27.70 1.38 27.28
C LYS A 343 -27.82 -0.06 26.77
N ARG A 344 -27.76 -0.23 25.45
CA ARG A 344 -27.77 -1.55 24.80
C ARG A 344 -26.54 -2.37 25.17
N ALA A 345 -25.35 -1.78 25.18
CA ALA A 345 -24.13 -2.46 25.62
C ALA A 345 -24.25 -3.00 27.06
N ASN A 346 -24.74 -2.17 28.00
CA ASN A 346 -24.96 -2.60 29.38
C ASN A 346 -25.98 -3.74 29.47
N LYS A 347 -27.14 -3.59 28.82
CA LYS A 347 -28.18 -4.63 28.82
C LYS A 347 -27.65 -5.96 28.28
N ILE A 348 -26.89 -5.95 27.18
CA ILE A 348 -26.31 -7.18 26.62
C ILE A 348 -25.39 -7.88 27.64
N LEU A 349 -24.60 -7.11 28.40
CA LEU A 349 -23.71 -7.69 29.42
C LEU A 349 -24.47 -8.19 30.64
N ASP A 350 -25.53 -7.50 31.08
CA ASP A 350 -26.41 -7.95 32.15
C ASP A 350 -27.10 -9.27 31.78
N ASP A 351 -27.72 -9.34 30.60
CA ASP A 351 -28.37 -10.55 30.07
C ASP A 351 -27.37 -11.70 29.84
N ALA A 352 -26.08 -11.39 29.66
CA ALA A 352 -25.02 -12.37 29.52
C ALA A 352 -24.42 -12.84 30.85
N GLY A 353 -24.90 -12.33 31.98
CA GLY A 353 -24.47 -12.72 33.32
C GLY A 353 -23.22 -11.99 33.82
N TYR A 354 -22.82 -10.89 33.18
CA TYR A 354 -21.66 -10.09 33.54
C TYR A 354 -22.06 -8.85 34.35
N ALA A 355 -22.70 -9.04 35.51
CA ALA A 355 -23.20 -7.93 36.34
C ALA A 355 -22.11 -6.91 36.71
N ARG A 356 -22.52 -5.65 36.95
CA ARG A 356 -21.61 -4.63 37.49
C ARG A 356 -21.21 -5.00 38.92
N LYS A 357 -19.92 -4.90 39.21
CA LYS A 357 -19.35 -4.95 40.56
C LYS A 357 -19.56 -3.61 41.26
N SER A 358 -19.24 -3.54 42.56
CA SER A 358 -19.36 -2.33 43.39
C SER A 358 -18.52 -1.15 42.89
N ASP A 359 -17.43 -1.41 42.18
CA ASP A 359 -16.57 -0.40 41.54
C ASP A 359 -17.11 0.09 40.18
N GLY A 360 -18.27 -0.40 39.75
CA GLY A 360 -18.89 -0.07 38.46
C GLY A 360 -18.32 -0.84 37.26
N MET A 361 -17.27 -1.65 37.45
CA MET A 361 -16.66 -2.48 36.42
C MET A 361 -17.32 -3.86 36.36
N ARG A 362 -17.16 -4.58 35.25
CA ARG A 362 -17.75 -5.92 35.04
C ARG A 362 -16.69 -7.02 35.02
N PHE A 363 -15.65 -6.82 34.22
CA PHE A 363 -14.50 -7.72 34.09
C PHE A 363 -13.33 -6.94 33.51
N ASP A 364 -12.13 -7.48 33.68
CA ASP A 364 -10.91 -6.90 33.17
C ASP A 364 -10.59 -7.48 31.79
N LEU A 365 -10.06 -6.62 30.92
CA LEU A 365 -9.52 -7.01 29.62
C LEU A 365 -8.12 -6.43 29.49
N THR A 366 -7.20 -7.22 28.93
CA THR A 366 -5.89 -6.74 28.54
C THR A 366 -5.93 -6.38 27.06
N VAL A 367 -5.52 -5.15 26.74
CA VAL A 367 -5.31 -4.71 25.36
C VAL A 367 -3.81 -4.76 25.09
N ASP A 368 -3.41 -5.59 24.14
CA ASP A 368 -2.04 -5.63 23.65
C ASP A 368 -1.93 -4.68 22.44
N TYR A 369 -1.14 -3.61 22.58
CA TYR A 369 -0.95 -2.62 21.53
C TYR A 369 0.19 -3.04 20.61
N LEU A 370 -0.12 -3.28 19.33
CA LEU A 370 0.81 -3.82 18.33
C LEU A 370 1.52 -5.10 18.82
N PRO A 371 0.76 -6.18 19.10
CA PRO A 371 1.34 -7.41 19.60
C PRO A 371 2.37 -7.94 18.60
N SER A 372 3.66 -7.89 18.96
CA SER A 372 4.69 -8.60 18.23
C SER A 372 4.51 -10.11 18.43
N PRO A 373 4.81 -10.96 17.44
CA PRO A 373 4.92 -12.39 17.67
C PRO A 373 5.87 -12.61 18.86
N ARG A 374 5.36 -13.23 19.94
CA ARG A 374 6.20 -13.68 21.04
C ARG A 374 7.02 -14.88 20.63
#